data_AF-A0A026WQ68-F1
#
_entry.id   AF-A0A026WQ68-F1
#
_cell.length_a   1.000
_cell.length_b   1.000
_cell.length_c   1.000
_cell.angle_alpha   90.00
_cell.angle_beta   90.00
_cell.angle_gamma   90.00
#
_symmetry.space_group_name_H-M   'P 1'
#
loop_
_entity.id
_entity.type
_entity.pdbx_description
1 polymer ?
#
loop_
_entity_poly.entity_id
_entity_poly.type
_entity_poly.pdbx_seq_one_letter_code
_entity_poly.pdbx_strand_id
1 'polypeptide(L)'
;LHEFLAATHNKEQLIDLLIEHKLIHSEIQCPKCNNKLKLNTSNFSFRCKKVFYEKNKHKKYVKRQCSFKASAKVDTWFDKSKLSLETVCRLSAYFIMLRPPRHHFLCTELQLSEPTVVDWISFCREEPTHRVLNVFGETFGQISHDTELALHI
;
A
#
# COMPACT_ATOMS: atom_id res chain seq x y z
N LEU A 1 14.07 -8.60 6.56
CA LEU A 1 13.10 -8.15 7.59
C LEU A 1 13.54 -6.86 8.31
N HIS A 2 14.72 -6.83 8.95
CA HIS A 2 15.27 -5.58 9.50
C HIS A 2 15.46 -4.48 8.44
N GLU A 3 15.88 -4.84 7.23
CA GLU A 3 16.00 -3.92 6.09
C GLU A 3 14.66 -3.27 5.69
N PHE A 4 13.55 -4.02 5.80
CA PHE A 4 12.23 -3.47 5.50
C PHE A 4 11.73 -2.53 6.59
N LEU A 5 11.91 -2.89 7.87
CA LEU A 5 11.65 -1.96 8.96
C LEU A 5 12.49 -0.68 8.82
N ALA A 6 13.77 -0.80 8.42
CA ALA A 6 14.60 0.35 8.11
C ALA A 6 14.02 1.17 6.94
N ALA A 7 13.61 0.51 5.85
CA ALA A 7 12.97 1.17 4.71
C ALA A 7 11.67 1.90 5.09
N THR A 8 10.91 1.45 6.10
CA THR A 8 9.73 2.20 6.57
C THR A 8 10.05 3.56 7.21
N HIS A 9 11.33 3.90 7.41
CA HIS A 9 11.78 5.22 7.83
C HIS A 9 12.16 6.12 6.65
N ASN A 10 12.26 5.57 5.43
CA ASN A 10 12.52 6.29 4.20
C ASN A 10 11.39 6.03 3.19
N LYS A 11 10.51 7.01 3.01
CA LYS A 11 9.33 6.88 2.17
C LYS A 11 9.64 6.48 0.72
N GLU A 12 10.72 6.99 0.14
CA GLU A 12 11.07 6.67 -1.25
C GLU A 12 11.51 5.21 -1.39
N GLN A 13 12.41 4.77 -0.51
CA GLN A 13 12.86 3.36 -0.47
C GLN A 13 11.70 2.42 -0.17
N LEU A 14 10.78 2.80 0.72
CA LEU A 14 9.58 2.02 0.98
C LEU A 14 8.73 1.87 -0.28
N ILE A 15 8.49 2.96 -1.01
CA ILE A 15 7.68 2.90 -2.24
C ILE A 15 8.36 2.03 -3.29
N ASP A 16 9.66 2.13 -3.47
CA ASP A 16 10.41 1.31 -4.43
C ASP A 16 10.30 -0.19 -4.10
N LEU A 17 10.48 -0.56 -2.83
CA LEU A 17 10.27 -1.95 -2.38
C LEU A 17 8.84 -2.43 -2.63
N LEU A 18 7.84 -1.59 -2.34
CA LEU A 18 6.44 -1.95 -2.54
C LEU A 18 6.10 -2.13 -4.04
N ILE A 19 6.76 -1.40 -4.94
CA ILE A 19 6.64 -1.58 -6.39
C ILE A 19 7.33 -2.87 -6.83
N GLU A 20 8.56 -3.09 -6.36
CA GLU A 20 9.37 -4.29 -6.69
C GLU A 20 8.62 -5.57 -6.36
N HIS A 21 7.99 -5.61 -5.18
CA HIS A 21 7.19 -6.74 -4.71
C HIS A 21 5.73 -6.72 -5.18
N LYS A 22 5.38 -5.83 -6.11
CA LYS A 22 4.05 -5.72 -6.74
C LYS A 22 2.90 -5.51 -5.73
N LEU A 23 3.19 -4.90 -4.60
CA LEU A 23 2.18 -4.46 -3.62
C LEU A 23 1.44 -3.21 -4.06
N ILE A 24 2.10 -2.36 -4.85
CA ILE A 24 1.53 -1.19 -5.51
C ILE A 24 2.02 -1.15 -6.96
N HIS A 25 1.19 -0.59 -7.84
CA HIS A 25 1.57 -0.36 -9.23
C HIS A 25 2.45 0.88 -9.38
N SER A 26 3.53 0.79 -10.15
CA SER A 26 4.31 1.97 -10.57
C SER A 26 3.64 2.76 -11.68
N GLU A 27 2.73 2.12 -12.42
CA GLU A 27 2.02 2.69 -13.55
C GLU A 27 0.63 2.09 -13.73
N ILE A 28 -0.30 2.91 -14.22
CA ILE A 28 -1.67 2.49 -14.57
C ILE A 28 -2.12 3.11 -15.89
N GLN A 29 -3.19 2.59 -16.47
CA GLN A 29 -3.89 3.23 -17.59
C GLN A 29 -4.99 4.16 -17.09
N CYS A 30 -5.07 5.37 -17.62
CA CYS A 30 -6.14 6.29 -17.30
C CYS A 30 -7.49 5.76 -17.85
N PRO A 31 -8.49 5.47 -17.02
CA PRO A 31 -9.75 4.89 -17.47
C PRO A 31 -10.57 5.83 -18.36
N LYS A 32 -10.28 7.14 -18.33
CA LYS A 32 -11.00 8.14 -19.14
C LYS A 32 -10.44 8.34 -20.54
N CYS A 33 -9.14 8.12 -20.75
CA CYS A 33 -8.47 8.53 -22.00
C CYS A 33 -7.33 7.61 -22.45
N ASN A 34 -7.19 6.45 -21.78
CA ASN A 34 -6.20 5.41 -22.02
C ASN A 34 -4.75 5.91 -22.06
N ASN A 35 -4.47 7.01 -21.34
CA ASN A 35 -3.12 7.53 -21.21
C ASN A 35 -2.38 6.77 -20.11
N LYS A 36 -1.15 6.36 -20.38
CA LYS A 36 -0.27 5.73 -19.38
C LYS A 36 0.11 6.75 -18.31
N LEU A 37 -0.11 6.42 -17.04
CA LEU A 37 0.17 7.26 -15.88
C LEU A 37 1.26 6.61 -15.04
N LYS A 38 2.24 7.40 -14.60
CA LYS A 38 3.25 6.97 -13.62
C LYS A 38 2.86 7.43 -12.22
N LEU A 39 3.23 6.64 -11.22
CA LEU A 39 3.05 6.97 -9.81
C LEU A 39 3.82 8.25 -9.47
N ASN A 40 3.16 9.19 -8.81
CA ASN A 40 3.83 10.29 -8.13
C ASN A 40 4.18 9.82 -6.71
N THR A 41 5.46 9.61 -6.42
CA THR A 41 5.94 9.10 -5.13
C THR A 41 5.74 10.13 -4.00
N SER A 42 5.82 11.42 -4.31
CA SER A 42 5.70 12.50 -3.32
C SER A 42 4.32 12.50 -2.66
N ASN A 43 3.25 12.39 -3.46
CA ASN A 43 1.86 12.41 -2.97
C ASN A 43 1.12 11.07 -3.10
N PHE A 44 1.83 10.02 -3.49
CA PHE A 44 1.35 8.64 -3.60
C PHE A 44 0.05 8.52 -4.41
N SER A 45 0.04 9.16 -5.59
CA SER A 45 -1.16 9.22 -6.45
C SER A 45 -0.85 9.18 -7.94
N PHE A 46 -1.85 8.79 -8.72
CA PHE A 46 -1.86 8.91 -10.17
C PHE A 46 -2.70 10.12 -10.58
N ARG A 47 -2.17 10.93 -11.52
CA ARG A 47 -2.90 12.05 -12.09
C ARG A 47 -2.73 12.08 -13.60
N CYS A 48 -3.84 12.06 -14.33
CA CYS A 48 -3.81 12.27 -15.76
C CYS A 48 -3.58 13.75 -16.09
N LYS A 49 -2.57 14.01 -16.93
CA LYS A 49 -2.25 15.35 -17.45
C LYS A 49 -2.47 15.46 -18.96
N LYS A 50 -3.05 14.43 -19.60
CA LYS A 50 -3.34 14.44 -21.04
C LYS A 50 -4.29 15.59 -21.38
N VAL A 51 -3.89 16.39 -22.34
CA VAL A 51 -4.65 17.51 -22.88
C VAL A 51 -5.22 17.11 -24.23
N PHE A 52 -6.45 17.50 -24.50
CA PHE A 52 -7.13 17.28 -25.78
C PHE A 52 -7.97 18.50 -26.14
N TYR A 53 -8.37 18.59 -27.42
CA TYR A 53 -9.22 19.66 -27.92
C TYR A 53 -10.59 19.09 -28.27
N GLU A 54 -11.64 19.69 -27.73
CA GLU A 54 -13.03 19.32 -28.01
C GLU A 54 -13.79 20.52 -28.58
N LYS A 55 -14.78 20.28 -29.44
CA LYS A 55 -15.65 21.36 -29.91
C LYS A 55 -16.62 21.73 -28.78
N ASN A 56 -16.68 23.02 -28.45
CA ASN A 56 -17.70 23.53 -27.55
C ASN A 56 -19.04 23.71 -28.27
N LYS A 57 -20.07 24.14 -27.51
CA LYS A 57 -21.43 24.43 -28.03
C LYS A 57 -21.45 25.45 -29.18
N HIS A 58 -20.41 26.28 -29.31
CA HIS A 58 -20.23 27.28 -30.37
C HIS A 58 -19.35 26.80 -31.52
N LYS A 59 -19.11 25.48 -31.65
CA LYS A 59 -18.25 24.85 -32.66
C LYS A 59 -16.79 25.32 -32.66
N LYS A 60 -16.35 26.03 -31.60
CA LYS A 60 -14.94 26.40 -31.40
C LYS A 60 -14.21 25.28 -30.66
N TYR A 61 -12.99 24.97 -31.08
CA TYR A 61 -12.14 24.04 -30.35
C TYR A 61 -11.66 24.67 -29.05
N VAL A 62 -11.88 23.98 -27.93
CA VAL A 62 -11.40 24.38 -26.61
C VAL A 62 -10.44 23.34 -26.07
N LYS A 63 -9.36 23.83 -25.44
CA LYS A 63 -8.37 23.00 -24.77
C LYS A 63 -8.97 22.47 -23.45
N ARG A 64 -8.95 21.16 -23.25
CA ARG A 64 -9.33 20.49 -21.99
C ARG A 64 -8.21 19.59 -21.50
N GLN A 65 -8.16 19.40 -20.19
CA GLN A 65 -7.28 18.41 -19.57
C GLN A 65 -8.13 17.31 -18.94
N CYS A 66 -7.67 16.07 -19.06
CA CYS A 66 -8.25 14.95 -18.33
C CYS A 66 -8.23 15.22 -16.82
N SER A 67 -9.38 15.02 -16.16
CA SER A 67 -9.55 15.27 -14.73
C SER A 67 -9.30 14.03 -13.84
N PHE A 68 -8.87 12.91 -14.41
CA PHE A 68 -8.67 11.68 -13.66
C PHE A 68 -7.54 11.81 -12.62
N LYS A 69 -7.85 11.40 -11.38
CA LYS A 69 -6.93 11.28 -10.26
C LYS A 69 -7.33 10.07 -9.43
N ALA A 70 -6.36 9.28 -8.97
CA ALA A 70 -6.57 8.16 -8.06
C ALA A 70 -5.43 8.05 -7.05
N SER A 71 -5.72 7.55 -5.85
CA SER A 71 -4.68 7.15 -4.88
C SER A 71 -3.97 5.89 -5.38
N ALA A 72 -2.69 5.74 -5.09
CA ALA A 72 -1.95 4.51 -5.39
C ALA A 72 -2.34 3.34 -4.48
N LYS A 73 -3.14 3.60 -3.44
CA LYS A 73 -3.71 2.58 -2.56
C LYS A 73 -4.91 1.84 -3.15
N VAL A 74 -5.61 2.43 -4.13
CA VAL A 74 -6.85 1.85 -4.70
C VAL A 74 -6.54 0.49 -5.34
N ASP A 75 -7.41 -0.49 -5.12
CA ASP A 75 -7.25 -1.87 -5.61
C ASP A 75 -5.97 -2.58 -5.12
N THR A 76 -5.38 -2.10 -4.02
CA THR A 76 -4.23 -2.73 -3.36
C THR A 76 -4.57 -3.17 -1.95
N TRP A 77 -3.63 -3.86 -1.30
CA TRP A 77 -3.70 -4.19 0.13
C TRP A 77 -3.96 -2.98 1.04
N PHE A 78 -3.54 -1.78 0.60
CA PHE A 78 -3.62 -0.56 1.39
C PHE A 78 -4.94 0.20 1.23
N ASP A 79 -5.85 -0.25 0.36
CA ASP A 79 -7.01 0.54 -0.07
C ASP A 79 -7.93 0.94 1.09
N LYS A 80 -8.25 -0.04 1.96
CA LYS A 80 -9.12 0.17 3.12
C LYS A 80 -8.41 0.86 4.29
N SER A 81 -7.09 1.01 4.24
CA SER A 81 -6.33 1.54 5.37
C SER A 81 -6.28 3.06 5.40
N LYS A 82 -6.80 3.61 6.51
CA LYS A 82 -6.71 5.04 6.85
C LYS A 82 -5.34 5.44 7.39
N LEU A 83 -4.49 4.47 7.74
CA LEU A 83 -3.14 4.71 8.26
C LEU A 83 -2.17 5.13 7.15
N SER A 84 -1.06 5.75 7.53
CA SER A 84 0.03 6.05 6.59
C SER A 84 0.64 4.75 6.05
N LEU A 85 1.33 4.84 4.91
CA LEU A 85 1.95 3.68 4.28
C LEU A 85 3.00 3.06 5.20
N GLU A 86 3.81 3.91 5.81
CA GLU A 86 4.87 3.57 6.75
C GLU A 86 4.31 2.84 7.97
N THR A 87 3.24 3.38 8.59
CA THR A 87 2.62 2.78 9.77
C THR A 87 2.00 1.43 9.44
N VAL A 88 1.28 1.30 8.31
CA VAL A 88 0.73 0.00 7.89
C VAL A 88 1.83 -1.03 7.67
N CYS A 89 2.91 -0.65 6.98
CA CYS A 89 4.02 -1.55 6.71
C CYS A 89 4.70 -2.02 8.01
N ARG A 90 4.93 -1.13 8.98
CA ARG A 90 5.47 -1.52 10.30
C ARG A 90 4.51 -2.41 11.07
N LEU A 91 3.23 -2.07 11.06
CA LEU A 91 2.18 -2.83 11.74
C LEU A 91 2.09 -4.25 11.17
N SER A 92 2.15 -4.41 9.84
CA SER A 92 2.27 -5.72 9.18
C SER A 92 3.56 -6.46 9.54
N ALA A 93 4.71 -5.78 9.51
CA ALA A 93 5.99 -6.41 9.84
C ALA A 93 6.01 -6.93 11.28
N TYR A 94 5.61 -6.12 12.26
CA TYR A 94 5.52 -6.53 13.66
C TYR A 94 4.47 -7.62 13.89
N PHE A 95 3.36 -7.60 13.16
CA PHE A 95 2.36 -8.67 13.23
C PHE A 95 2.95 -10.03 12.81
N ILE A 96 3.81 -10.06 11.80
CA ILE A 96 4.49 -11.28 11.33
C ILE A 96 5.62 -11.67 12.30
N MET A 97 6.40 -10.70 12.78
CA MET A 97 7.59 -10.92 13.62
C MET A 97 7.28 -11.37 15.04
N LEU A 98 6.24 -10.81 15.64
CA LEU A 98 5.98 -10.97 17.06
C LEU A 98 4.95 -12.06 17.28
N ARG A 99 5.28 -13.03 18.13
CA ARG A 99 4.29 -13.98 18.64
C ARG A 99 3.30 -13.26 19.56
N PRO A 100 2.02 -13.70 19.62
CA PRO A 100 1.09 -13.22 20.63
C PRO A 100 1.63 -13.45 22.05
N PRO A 101 1.29 -12.59 23.02
CA PRO A 101 0.48 -11.37 22.90
C PRO A 101 1.28 -10.17 22.37
N ARG A 102 0.78 -9.51 21.32
CA ARG A 102 1.46 -8.37 20.66
C ARG A 102 0.71 -7.05 20.72
N HIS A 103 -0.52 -7.06 21.23
CA HIS A 103 -1.42 -5.89 21.20
C HIS A 103 -0.82 -4.65 21.89
N HIS A 104 -0.39 -4.80 23.15
CA HIS A 104 0.18 -3.69 23.92
C HIS A 104 1.44 -3.11 23.26
N PHE A 105 2.33 -3.99 22.78
CA PHE A 105 3.52 -3.58 22.04
C PHE A 105 3.16 -2.74 20.81
N LEU A 106 2.22 -3.20 19.98
CA LEU A 106 1.82 -2.49 18.77
C LEU A 106 1.20 -1.11 19.07
N CYS A 107 0.40 -1.01 20.15
CA CYS A 107 -0.17 0.27 20.57
C CYS A 107 0.92 1.26 20.97
N THR A 108 1.86 0.82 21.81
CA THR A 108 2.93 1.69 22.34
C THR A 108 3.94 2.06 21.27
N GLU A 109 4.46 1.08 20.52
CA GLU A 109 5.52 1.28 19.54
C GLU A 109 5.07 2.14 18.35
N LEU A 110 3.83 1.96 17.88
CA LEU A 110 3.30 2.69 16.73
C LEU A 110 2.43 3.89 17.13
N GLN A 111 2.29 4.15 18.43
CA GLN A 111 1.44 5.20 19.00
C GLN A 111 0.00 5.14 18.45
N LEU A 112 -0.53 3.91 18.35
CA LEU A 112 -1.87 3.64 17.85
C LEU A 112 -2.85 3.41 18.99
N SER A 113 -4.10 3.81 18.77
CA SER A 113 -5.18 3.48 19.70
C SER A 113 -5.48 1.98 19.68
N GLU A 114 -5.90 1.42 20.83
CA GLU A 114 -6.29 0.01 20.92
C GLU A 114 -7.34 -0.38 19.88
N PRO A 115 -8.41 0.42 19.63
CA PRO A 115 -9.38 0.08 18.59
C PRO A 115 -8.75 -0.03 17.19
N THR A 116 -7.76 0.81 16.87
CA THR A 116 -7.04 0.73 15.59
C THR A 116 -6.22 -0.56 15.47
N VAL A 117 -5.53 -0.96 16.53
CA VAL A 117 -4.73 -2.19 16.55
C VAL A 117 -5.63 -3.42 16.48
N VAL A 118 -6.75 -3.44 17.20
CA VAL A 118 -7.75 -4.51 17.15
C VAL A 118 -8.34 -4.63 15.74
N ASP A 119 -8.81 -3.52 15.16
CA ASP A 119 -9.36 -3.50 13.79
C ASP A 119 -8.35 -4.04 12.77
N TRP A 120 -7.09 -3.63 12.87
CA TRP A 120 -6.04 -4.11 11.99
C TRP A 120 -5.73 -5.61 12.17
N ILE A 121 -5.65 -6.08 13.42
CA ILE A 121 -5.43 -7.50 13.71
C ILE A 121 -6.58 -8.34 13.15
N SER A 122 -7.83 -7.88 13.28
CA SER A 122 -9.01 -8.53 12.70
C SER A 122 -8.95 -8.55 11.18
N PHE A 123 -8.63 -7.41 10.55
CA PHE A 123 -8.42 -7.31 9.11
C PHE A 123 -7.36 -8.31 8.61
N CYS A 124 -6.23 -8.45 9.31
CA CYS A 124 -5.17 -9.41 8.95
C CYS A 124 -5.60 -10.89 9.11
N ARG A 125 -6.60 -11.19 9.94
CA ARG A 125 -7.15 -12.56 10.10
C ARG A 125 -8.19 -12.88 9.03
N GLU A 126 -9.01 -11.91 8.65
CA GLU A 126 -10.13 -12.10 7.70
C GLU A 126 -9.67 -12.12 6.24
N GLU A 127 -8.69 -11.29 5.89
CA GLU A 127 -8.08 -11.36 4.56
C GLU A 127 -7.27 -12.66 4.42
N PRO A 128 -7.31 -13.34 3.26
CA PRO A 128 -6.55 -14.56 3.04
C PRO A 128 -5.07 -14.29 3.33
N THR A 129 -4.63 -14.79 4.49
CA THR A 129 -3.32 -14.52 5.05
C THR A 129 -2.22 -14.93 4.07
N HIS A 130 -2.53 -15.81 3.12
CA HIS A 130 -1.70 -16.19 1.99
C HIS A 130 -1.23 -15.02 1.10
N ARG A 131 -1.99 -13.92 0.91
CA ARG A 131 -1.47 -12.74 0.19
C ARG A 131 -0.53 -11.89 1.04
N VAL A 132 -0.81 -11.76 2.33
CA VAL A 132 0.05 -11.02 3.26
C VAL A 132 1.34 -11.79 3.50
N LEU A 133 1.25 -13.08 3.78
CA LEU A 133 2.36 -13.97 4.06
C LEU A 133 3.14 -14.32 2.80
N ASN A 134 2.56 -14.37 1.60
CA ASN A 134 3.38 -14.53 0.40
C ASN A 134 4.04 -13.21 0.02
N VAL A 135 3.35 -12.07 0.08
CA VAL A 135 3.98 -10.83 -0.38
C VAL A 135 4.95 -10.23 0.64
N PHE A 136 4.66 -10.32 1.94
CA PHE A 136 5.62 -9.98 2.97
C PHE A 136 6.57 -11.17 3.18
N GLY A 137 6.09 -12.41 3.33
CA GLY A 137 6.96 -13.57 3.61
C GLY A 137 7.81 -14.11 2.44
N GLU A 138 7.52 -13.91 1.16
CA GLU A 138 8.49 -14.21 0.07
C GLU A 138 9.56 -13.11 0.00
N THR A 139 9.18 -11.86 0.26
CA THR A 139 10.11 -10.72 0.47
C THR A 139 10.98 -10.88 1.72
N PHE A 140 10.46 -11.58 2.74
CA PHE A 140 11.16 -11.85 4.02
C PHE A 140 11.69 -13.29 4.14
N GLY A 141 11.47 -14.12 3.12
CA GLY A 141 11.59 -15.59 3.15
C GLY A 141 13.00 -16.13 2.89
N GLN A 142 13.99 -15.27 2.74
CA GLN A 142 15.39 -15.70 2.89
C GLN A 142 15.81 -15.80 4.37
N ILE A 143 14.95 -15.40 5.33
CA ILE A 143 15.27 -15.43 6.77
C ILE A 143 14.04 -15.86 7.59
N SER A 144 13.71 -17.15 7.56
CA SER A 144 13.27 -17.95 8.72
C SER A 144 12.51 -19.19 8.22
N HIS A 145 13.04 -20.37 8.56
CA HIS A 145 12.44 -21.66 8.29
C HIS A 145 11.34 -22.05 9.31
N ASP A 146 10.85 -21.10 10.13
CA ASP A 146 10.04 -21.38 11.33
C ASP A 146 8.68 -20.64 11.39
N THR A 147 8.00 -20.40 10.26
CA THR A 147 6.65 -19.77 10.26
C THR A 147 5.49 -20.70 9.94
N GLU A 148 5.69 -22.02 9.90
CA GLU A 148 4.60 -22.98 9.66
C GLU A 148 3.73 -23.28 10.92
N LEU A 149 3.99 -22.63 12.06
CA LEU A 149 3.26 -22.87 13.32
C LEU A 149 2.37 -21.71 13.79
N ALA A 150 2.26 -20.61 13.04
CA ALA A 150 1.57 -19.40 13.51
C ALA A 150 0.06 -19.30 13.12
N LEU A 151 -0.48 -20.29 12.41
CA LEU A 151 -1.88 -20.27 11.91
C LEU A 151 -2.85 -21.21 12.64
N HIS A 152 -2.43 -21.88 13.72
CA HIS A 152 -3.26 -22.86 14.44
C HIS A 152 -3.59 -22.55 15.90
N ILE A 153 -3.53 -21.29 16.35
CA ILE A 153 -4.09 -20.88 17.66
C ILE A 153 -4.80 -19.52 17.54
#